data_AF-A0A925RTM3-F1
#
_entry.id   AF-A0A925RTM3-F1
#
_cell.length_a   1.000
_cell.length_b   1.000
_cell.length_c   1.000
_cell.angle_alpha   90.00
_cell.angle_beta   90.00
_cell.angle_gamma   90.00
#
_symmetry.space_group_name_H-M   'P 1'
#
loop_
_entity.id
_entity.type
_entity.pdbx_description
1 polymer ?
#
loop_
_entity_poly.entity_id
_entity_poly.type
_entity_poly.pdbx_seq_one_letter_code
_entity_poly.pdbx_strand_id
1 'polypeptide(L)' 'QTASGGPYVHPIEMTIEGDYLTLLKYFQSIEALDWRFYWQSLELIKTDYPMNRVRVQLNSLSMDREWLGV' A
#
# COMPACT_ATOMS: atom_id res chain seq x y z
N GLN A 1 35.06 -7.74 4.99
CA GLN A 1 34.22 -6.52 5.04
C GLN A 1 32.84 -6.91 4.52
N THR A 2 31.96 -7.39 5.40
CA THR A 2 30.58 -7.76 5.04
C THR A 2 29.79 -6.46 4.91
N ALA A 3 29.24 -6.18 3.73
CA ALA A 3 28.46 -4.97 3.50
C ALA A 3 27.28 -4.93 4.48
N SER A 4 27.26 -3.94 5.36
CA SER A 4 26.09 -3.57 6.15
C SER A 4 25.03 -3.02 5.20
N GLY A 5 24.23 -3.89 4.58
CA GLY A 5 23.15 -3.50 3.70
C GLY A 5 22.11 -2.71 4.50
N GLY A 6 21.87 -1.45 4.13
CA GLY A 6 20.79 -0.66 4.70
C GLY A 6 19.42 -1.31 4.44
N PRO A 7 18.36 -0.85 5.13
CA PRO A 7 17.04 -1.45 4.99
C PRO A 7 16.51 -1.31 3.55
N TYR A 8 15.82 -2.33 3.07
CA TYR A 8 15.16 -2.38 1.77
C TYR A 8 13.77 -1.78 1.86
N VAL A 9 13.44 -0.92 0.89
CA VAL A 9 12.08 -0.41 0.69
C VAL A 9 11.42 -1.23 -0.39
N HIS A 10 10.25 -1.78 -0.08
CA HIS A 10 9.42 -2.52 -1.02
C HIS A 10 8.17 -1.71 -1.35
N PRO A 11 8.12 -1.10 -2.55
CA PRO A 11 6.94 -0.37 -3.00
C PRO A 11 5.87 -1.32 -3.49
N ILE A 12 4.63 -0.99 -3.17
CA ILE A 12 3.43 -1.71 -3.53
C ILE A 12 2.50 -0.71 -4.17
N GLU A 13 2.05 -1.03 -5.38
CA GLU A 13 1.07 -0.22 -6.08
C GLU A 13 -0.20 -1.01 -6.29
N MET A 14 -1.33 -0.40 -5.94
CA MET A 14 -2.65 -0.99 -6.10
C MET A 14 -3.59 0.03 -6.73
N THR A 15 -4.47 -0.44 -7.62
CA THR A 15 -5.61 0.33 -8.12
C THR A 15 -6.87 -0.37 -7.68
N ILE A 16 -7.72 0.33 -6.93
CA ILE A 16 -8.92 -0.23 -6.31
C ILE A 16 -10.11 0.59 -6.78
N GLU A 17 -11.22 -0.08 -7.08
CA GLU A 17 -12.46 0.55 -7.50
C GLU A 17 -13.60 0.19 -6.55
N GLY A 18 -14.41 1.16 -6.19
CA GLY A 18 -15.55 0.96 -5.30
C GLY A 18 -16.26 2.26 -4.98
N ASP A 19 -17.40 2.17 -4.29
CA ASP A 19 -17.98 3.35 -3.66
C ASP A 19 -17.08 3.85 -2.51
N TYR A 20 -17.28 5.10 -2.12
CA TYR A 20 -16.47 5.76 -1.11
C TYR A 20 -16.40 4.98 0.22
N LEU A 21 -17.52 4.43 0.70
CA LEU A 21 -17.56 3.73 1.99
C LEU A 21 -16.86 2.37 1.91
N THR A 22 -16.97 1.68 0.78
CA THR A 22 -16.26 0.42 0.54
C THR A 22 -14.74 0.65 0.50
N LEU A 23 -14.29 1.68 -0.22
CA LEU A 23 -12.86 2.05 -0.28
C LEU A 23 -12.32 2.45 1.10
N LEU A 24 -13.09 3.24 1.87
CA LEU A 24 -12.72 3.64 3.22
C LEU A 24 -12.52 2.42 4.14
N LYS A 25 -13.45 1.46 4.13
CA LYS A 25 -13.33 0.22 4.91
C LYS A 25 -12.12 -0.61 4.51
N TYR A 26 -11.81 -0.66 3.21
CA TYR A 26 -10.64 -1.37 2.71
C TYR A 26 -9.34 -0.75 3.25
N PHE A 27 -9.21 0.57 3.20
CA PHE A 27 -8.03 1.26 3.75
C PHE A 27 -7.89 1.09 5.26
N GLN A 28 -8.98 1.16 6.01
CA GLN A 28 -8.98 0.86 7.44
C GLN A 28 -8.50 -0.58 7.74
N SER A 29 -8.85 -1.53 6.87
CA SER A 29 -8.41 -2.92 7.00
C SER A 29 -6.91 -3.07 6.75
N ILE A 30 -6.34 -2.30 5.82
CA ILE A 30 -4.90 -2.24 5.59
C ILE A 30 -4.17 -1.65 6.80
N GLU A 31 -4.68 -0.55 7.36
CA GLU A 31 -4.10 0.09 8.55
C GLU A 31 -4.13 -0.80 9.81
N ALA A 32 -5.06 -1.76 9.85
CA ALA A 32 -5.19 -2.72 10.94
C ALA A 32 -4.24 -3.93 10.83
N LEU A 33 -3.50 -4.07 9.73
CA LEU A 33 -2.51 -5.14 9.59
C LEU A 33 -1.33 -4.90 10.54
N ASP A 34 -0.78 -5.97 11.11
CA ASP A 34 0.42 -5.91 11.97
C ASP A 34 1.68 -5.50 11.19
N TRP A 35 1.60 -5.57 9.86
CA TRP A 35 2.68 -5.22 8.95
C TRP A 35 2.88 -3.70 8.87
N ARG A 36 4.15 -3.28 8.96
CA ARG A 36 4.53 -1.86 8.93
C ARG A 36 4.55 -1.33 7.49
N PHE A 37 3.38 -0.91 7.02
CA PHE A 37 3.23 -0.16 5.79
C PHE A 37 3.21 1.34 6.05
N TYR A 38 3.73 2.08 5.09
CA TYR A 38 3.72 3.53 5.05
C TYR A 38 3.00 3.97 3.78
N TRP A 39 2.01 4.85 3.93
CA TRP A 39 1.36 5.49 2.79
C TRP A 39 2.38 6.38 2.08
N GLN A 40 2.66 6.07 0.81
CA GLN A 40 3.47 6.93 -0.06
C GLN A 40 2.57 7.91 -0.81
N SER A 41 1.49 7.42 -1.42
CA SER A 41 0.55 8.25 -2.16
C SER A 41 -0.84 7.62 -2.19
N LEU A 42 -1.85 8.47 -2.28
CA LEU A 42 -3.24 8.09 -2.50
C LEU A 42 -3.84 9.09 -3.49
N GLU A 43 -4.20 8.60 -4.67
CA GLU A 43 -4.75 9.41 -5.75
C GLU A 43 -6.17 8.93 -6.04
N LEU A 44 -7.15 9.80 -5.76
CA LEU A 44 -8.53 9.58 -6.14
C LEU A 44 -8.72 10.01 -7.60
N ILE A 45 -9.01 9.04 -8.45
CA ILE A 45 -9.34 9.21 -9.86
C ILE A 45 -10.86 9.33 -9.98
N LYS A 46 -11.32 10.47 -10.50
CA LYS A 46 -12.74 10.73 -10.68
C LYS A 46 -13.31 9.78 -11.72
N THR A 47 -14.33 9.02 -11.33
CA THR A 47 -15.13 8.16 -12.19
C THR A 47 -16.61 8.54 -12.09
N ASP A 48 -17.50 7.79 -12.75
CA ASP A 48 -18.94 7.99 -12.64
C ASP A 48 -19.44 7.67 -11.23
N TYR A 49 -20.15 8.63 -10.63
CA TYR A 49 -20.79 8.43 -9.33
C TYR A 49 -21.78 7.25 -9.37
N PRO A 50 -21.83 6.39 -8.34
CA PRO A 50 -21.11 6.45 -7.06
C PRO A 50 -19.75 5.76 -7.05
N MET A 51 -19.27 5.28 -8.20
CA MET A 51 -18.00 4.58 -8.29
C MET A 51 -16.84 5.57 -8.16
N ASN A 52 -15.77 5.13 -7.51
CA ASN A 52 -14.50 5.83 -7.40
C ASN A 52 -13.38 4.86 -7.75
N ARG A 53 -12.31 5.36 -8.37
CA ARG A 53 -11.07 4.62 -8.58
C ARG A 53 -9.98 5.28 -7.76
N VAL A 54 -9.22 4.50 -7.00
CA VAL A 54 -8.12 5.02 -6.18
C VAL A 54 -6.85 4.27 -6.53
N ARG A 55 -5.80 5.02 -6.89
CA ARG A 55 -4.44 4.50 -6.97
C ARG A 55 -3.76 4.74 -5.63
N VAL A 56 -3.24 3.67 -5.03
CA VAL A 56 -2.54 3.70 -3.76
C VAL A 56 -1.13 3.20 -3.96
N GLN A 57 -0.17 3.92 -3.38
CA GLN A 57 1.20 3.45 -3.22
C GLN A 57 1.51 3.31 -1.73
N LEU A 58 1.92 2.11 -1.34
CA LEU A 58 2.40 1.78 0.00
C LEU A 58 3.86 1.37 -0.08
N ASN A 59 4.61 1.64 0.99
CA ASN A 59 5.96 1.13 1.15
C ASN A 59 6.06 0.32 2.43
N SER A 60 6.80 -0.79 2.41
CA SER A 60 7.29 -1.44 3.62
C SER A 60 8.79 -1.37 3.72
N LEU A 61 9.31 -1.42 4.95
CA LEU A 61 10.73 -1.43 5.24
C LEU A 61 11.13 -2.79 5.85
N SER A 62 12.07 -3.49 5.23
CA SER A 62 12.59 -4.77 5.75
C SER A 62 14.12 -4.85 5.66
N MET A 63 14.73 -5.68 6.51
CA MET A 63 16.15 -6.04 6.37
C MET A 63 16.36 -7.17 5.36
N ASP A 64 15.30 -7.94 5.10
CA ASP A 64 15.25 -8.93 4.04
C ASP A 64 14.98 -8.29 2.69
N ARG A 65 15.65 -8.83 1.67
CA ARG A 65 15.38 -8.50 0.27
C ARG A 65 14.08 -9.13 -0.22
N GLU A 66 13.57 -10.15 0.47
CA GLU A 66 12.35 -10.88 0.12
C GLU A 66 11.18 -10.38 0.98
N TRP A 67 10.07 -10.01 0.34
CA TRP A 67 9.03 -9.17 0.93
C TRP A 67 7.80 -9.95 1.43
N LEU A 68 7.47 -11.11 0.83
CA LEU A 68 6.25 -11.88 1.11
C LEU A 68 6.48 -13.40 1.15
N GLY A 69 7.54 -13.87 1.79
CA GLY A 69 7.69 -15.29 2.16
C GLY A 69 7.43 -16.34 1.07
N VAL A 70 7.72 -16.04 -0.20
CA VAL A 70 7.68 -16.97 -1.35
C VAL A 70 8.93 -16.86 -2.18
#